data_AF-A0A8B6BI09-F1
#
_entry.id   AF-A0A8B6BI09-F1
#
_cell.length_a   1.000
_cell.length_b   1.000
_cell.length_c   1.000
_cell.angle_alpha   90.00
_cell.angle_beta   90.00
_cell.angle_gamma   90.00
#
_symmetry.space_group_name_H-M   'P 1'
#
loop_
_entity.id
_entity.type
_entity.pdbx_description
1 polymer ?
#
loop_
_entity_poly.entity_id
_entity_poly.type
_entity_poly.pdbx_seq_one_letter_code
_entity_poly.pdbx_strand_id
1 'polypeptide(L)'
;MTSTLSEQEDHILVPDLREHLFGTLDFSRRDLAALNIQRARDHGLPGYNDIRQAYGLPRVDWTGINNLTVNSGKINQSLIDAIERVRSLYGNSSAPDELDLFVGGMLETTFDGPGPLFRNILLEQFLRIRHGDRFWYENTDERFRQFDDATIAEINSVTLKDIILKVTTIPSSELPPDVFSSYKDPCPQPSQLMADSDQMEQSIPTIENCTRLQHYDYFSGSEISFPLTFIFLGLCVPATIGIMLFLNKRKQKEIAEARKRLAPRRQKTADPNTFTGKIIVKFNYKRFTL
;
A
#
# COMPACT_ATOMS: atom_id res chain seq x y z
N MET A 1 -5.78 -17.85 -24.80
CA MET A 1 -4.56 -17.01 -24.78
C MET A 1 -3.73 -17.20 -26.01
N THR A 2 -3.40 -18.43 -26.43
CA THR A 2 -2.61 -18.70 -27.65
C THR A 2 -3.16 -18.07 -28.92
N SER A 3 -4.48 -17.81 -28.96
CA SER A 3 -5.16 -17.21 -30.11
C SER A 3 -5.60 -15.76 -29.92
N THR A 4 -5.39 -15.20 -28.72
CA THR A 4 -5.77 -13.81 -28.42
C THR A 4 -4.56 -12.93 -28.69
N LEU A 5 -4.72 -11.89 -29.50
CA LEU A 5 -3.67 -10.92 -29.72
C LEU A 5 -3.44 -10.08 -28.46
N SER A 6 -2.19 -9.76 -28.18
CA SER A 6 -1.85 -8.76 -27.17
C SER A 6 -2.30 -7.36 -27.60
N GLU A 7 -2.30 -6.44 -26.64
CA GLU A 7 -2.36 -5.01 -26.93
C GLU A 7 -1.17 -4.57 -27.77
N GLN A 8 -1.32 -3.44 -28.43
CA GLN A 8 -0.25 -2.84 -29.22
C GLN A 8 0.92 -2.42 -28.33
N GLU A 9 2.14 -2.63 -28.82
CA GLU A 9 3.36 -2.11 -28.20
C GLU A 9 3.49 -0.61 -28.49
N ASP A 10 2.91 0.22 -27.62
CA ASP A 10 3.02 1.68 -27.68
C ASP A 10 3.10 2.32 -26.28
N HIS A 11 2.92 3.65 -26.21
CA HIS A 11 2.97 4.41 -24.96
C HIS A 11 1.64 4.39 -24.17
N ILE A 12 0.62 3.70 -24.66
CA ILE A 12 -0.71 3.63 -24.06
C ILE A 12 -0.78 2.41 -23.15
N LEU A 13 -1.37 2.59 -21.97
CA LEU A 13 -1.60 1.52 -21.01
C LEU A 13 -3.09 1.36 -20.80
N VAL A 14 -3.56 0.12 -20.78
CA VAL A 14 -4.97 -0.21 -20.55
C VAL A 14 -5.45 0.30 -19.17
N PRO A 15 -6.72 0.71 -19.04
CA PRO A 15 -7.29 1.18 -17.77
C PRO A 15 -7.15 0.18 -16.61
N ASP A 16 -7.15 -1.12 -16.90
CA ASP A 16 -6.92 -2.19 -15.94
C ASP A 16 -5.57 -2.07 -15.22
N LEU A 17 -4.55 -1.54 -15.89
CA LEU A 17 -3.21 -1.33 -15.31
C LEU A 17 -3.01 0.10 -14.83
N ARG A 18 -3.55 1.09 -15.55
CA ARG A 18 -3.32 2.51 -15.22
C ARG A 18 -4.25 3.03 -14.13
N GLU A 19 -5.46 2.51 -14.01
CA GLU A 19 -6.49 3.07 -13.13
C GLU A 19 -7.04 2.04 -12.14
N HIS A 20 -7.06 0.77 -12.55
CA HIS A 20 -7.71 -0.30 -11.80
C HIS A 20 -6.77 -1.44 -11.39
N LEU A 21 -5.45 -1.20 -11.36
CA LEU A 21 -4.50 -2.21 -10.88
C LEU A 21 -4.87 -2.56 -9.44
N PHE A 22 -4.88 -3.85 -9.09
CA PHE A 22 -5.09 -4.27 -7.72
C PHE A 22 -4.12 -3.56 -6.76
N GLY A 23 -4.68 -2.89 -5.75
CA GLY A 23 -3.95 -2.16 -4.74
C GLY A 23 -3.90 -2.93 -3.41
N THR A 24 -2.72 -2.93 -2.79
CA THR A 24 -2.55 -3.39 -1.41
C THR A 24 -2.70 -2.23 -0.42
N LEU A 25 -2.82 -2.53 0.87
CA LEU A 25 -2.89 -1.55 1.97
C LEU A 25 -4.14 -0.65 1.89
N ASP A 26 -3.95 0.66 1.79
CA ASP A 26 -5.00 1.66 2.00
C ASP A 26 -6.02 1.77 0.86
N PHE A 27 -5.67 1.31 -0.34
CA PHE A 27 -6.51 1.48 -1.53
C PHE A 27 -6.68 0.17 -2.27
N SER A 28 -7.91 -0.15 -2.68
CA SER A 28 -8.21 -1.35 -3.45
C SER A 28 -7.67 -1.29 -4.88
N ARG A 29 -7.43 -0.10 -5.42
CA ARG A 29 -6.93 0.13 -6.78
C ARG A 29 -5.74 1.10 -6.78
N ARG A 30 -4.83 0.95 -7.74
CA ARG A 30 -3.60 1.75 -7.91
C ARG A 30 -3.30 1.96 -9.41
N ASP A 31 -2.34 2.84 -9.69
CA ASP A 31 -1.81 3.08 -11.03
C ASP A 31 -0.45 2.40 -11.19
N LEU A 32 -0.35 1.40 -12.07
CA LEU A 32 0.91 0.67 -12.31
C LEU A 32 2.00 1.57 -12.90
N ALA A 33 1.64 2.50 -13.78
CA ALA A 33 2.60 3.41 -14.41
C ALA A 33 3.20 4.36 -13.36
N ALA A 34 2.35 4.94 -12.51
CA ALA A 34 2.80 5.78 -11.40
C ALA A 34 3.66 4.99 -10.41
N LEU A 35 3.29 3.73 -10.11
CA LEU A 35 4.09 2.85 -9.26
C LEU A 35 5.46 2.54 -9.88
N ASN A 36 5.54 2.30 -11.19
CA ASN A 36 6.81 2.06 -11.87
C ASN A 36 7.72 3.29 -11.85
N ILE A 37 7.16 4.49 -12.05
CA ILE A 37 7.91 5.75 -11.93
C ILE A 37 8.44 5.91 -10.50
N GLN A 38 7.58 5.73 -9.49
CA GLN A 38 8.00 5.87 -8.09
C GLN A 38 9.02 4.81 -7.68
N ARG A 39 8.88 3.57 -8.18
CA ARG A 39 9.84 2.50 -7.93
C ARG A 39 11.20 2.78 -8.59
N ALA A 40 11.22 3.34 -9.79
CA ALA A 40 12.46 3.77 -10.44
C ALA A 40 13.21 4.81 -9.59
N ARG A 41 12.47 5.79 -9.07
CA ARG A 41 13.01 6.85 -8.20
C ARG A 41 13.48 6.31 -6.85
N ASP A 42 12.72 5.41 -6.23
CA ASP A 42 13.09 4.72 -4.99
C ASP A 42 14.40 3.92 -5.13
N HIS A 43 14.56 3.24 -6.27
CA HIS A 43 15.80 2.54 -6.63
C HIS A 43 16.94 3.48 -7.08
N GLY A 44 16.70 4.79 -7.15
CA GLY A 44 17.70 5.76 -7.60
C GLY A 44 18.17 5.53 -9.04
N LEU A 45 17.27 5.09 -9.93
CA LEU A 45 17.62 4.89 -11.34
C LEU A 45 18.08 6.23 -11.96
N PRO A 46 19.18 6.24 -12.73
CA PRO A 46 19.62 7.45 -13.43
C PRO A 46 18.62 7.93 -14.47
N GLY A 47 18.82 9.17 -14.93
CA GLY A 47 18.03 9.76 -16.00
C GLY A 47 18.15 9.00 -17.32
N TYR A 48 17.12 9.07 -18.14
CA TYR A 48 16.99 8.37 -19.41
C TYR A 48 18.24 8.48 -20.30
N ASN A 49 18.75 9.69 -20.53
CA ASN A 49 19.93 9.88 -21.39
C ASN A 49 21.23 9.35 -20.78
N ASP A 50 21.37 9.36 -19.44
CA ASP A 50 22.53 8.79 -18.77
C ASP A 50 22.55 7.26 -18.93
N ILE A 51 21.38 6.62 -18.82
CA ILE A 51 21.25 5.18 -19.06
C ILE A 51 21.49 4.84 -20.53
N ARG A 52 20.98 5.64 -21.47
CA ARG A 52 21.31 5.48 -22.89
C ARG A 52 22.82 5.45 -23.11
N GLN A 53 23.54 6.40 -22.54
CA GLN A 53 24.99 6.46 -22.65
C GLN A 53 25.67 5.25 -22.00
N ALA A 54 25.19 4.79 -20.84
CA ALA A 54 25.71 3.60 -20.17
C ALA A 54 25.57 2.32 -21.02
N TYR A 55 24.52 2.23 -21.83
CA TYR A 55 24.30 1.15 -22.81
C TYR A 55 24.89 1.45 -24.20
N GLY A 56 25.78 2.44 -24.33
CA GLY A 56 26.48 2.77 -25.57
C GLY A 56 25.60 3.45 -26.63
N LEU A 57 24.40 3.88 -26.26
CA LEU A 57 23.49 4.61 -27.14
C LEU A 57 23.77 6.12 -27.06
N PRO A 58 23.57 6.87 -28.16
CA PRO A 58 23.72 8.31 -28.13
C PRO A 58 22.64 8.95 -27.26
N ARG A 59 23.01 10.02 -26.55
CA ARG A 59 22.03 10.94 -25.94
C ARG A 59 21.16 11.54 -27.05
N VAL A 60 19.88 11.76 -26.75
CA VAL A 60 18.92 12.34 -27.70
C VAL A 60 18.28 13.58 -27.10
N ASP A 61 17.78 14.47 -27.95
CA ASP A 61 16.83 15.50 -27.58
C ASP A 61 15.39 14.96 -27.67
N TRP A 62 14.40 15.79 -27.33
CA TRP A 62 12.99 15.39 -27.40
C TRP A 62 12.54 15.00 -28.83
N THR A 63 13.10 15.66 -29.85
CA THR A 63 12.79 15.33 -31.26
C THR A 63 13.41 14.01 -31.69
N GLY A 64 14.58 13.66 -31.14
CA GLY A 64 15.24 12.39 -31.35
C GLY A 64 14.41 11.20 -30.88
N ILE A 65 13.66 11.32 -29.79
CA ILE A 65 12.72 10.28 -29.34
C ILE A 65 11.66 10.03 -30.42
N ASN A 66 11.07 11.09 -30.97
CA ASN A 66 10.08 10.98 -32.05
C ASN A 66 10.68 10.33 -33.30
N ASN A 67 11.87 10.76 -33.73
CA ASN A 67 12.52 10.24 -34.94
C ASN A 67 12.81 8.73 -34.88
N LEU A 68 13.14 8.20 -33.70
CA LEU A 68 13.32 6.75 -33.51
C LEU A 68 12.03 5.98 -33.85
N THR A 69 10.87 6.57 -33.60
CA THR A 69 9.56 5.96 -33.89
C THR A 69 9.08 6.24 -35.33
N VAL A 70 9.34 7.43 -35.89
CA VAL A 70 8.92 7.79 -37.26
C VAL A 70 9.61 6.94 -38.34
N ASN A 71 10.85 6.50 -38.11
CA ASN A 71 11.59 5.62 -39.02
C ASN A 71 10.90 4.26 -39.25
N SER A 72 9.91 3.90 -38.43
CA SER A 72 9.11 2.70 -38.60
C SER A 72 7.96 2.88 -39.63
N GLY A 73 7.76 4.09 -40.18
CA GLY A 73 6.90 4.32 -41.35
C GLY A 73 5.46 4.76 -41.04
N LYS A 74 5.13 5.03 -39.77
CA LYS A 74 3.84 5.62 -39.36
C LYS A 74 4.07 6.79 -38.41
N ILE A 75 3.58 7.97 -38.78
CA ILE A 75 3.55 9.13 -37.88
C ILE A 75 2.40 8.91 -36.89
N ASN A 76 2.72 8.72 -35.61
CA ASN A 76 1.73 8.59 -34.55
C ASN A 76 1.53 9.96 -33.88
N GLN A 77 0.48 10.70 -34.26
CA GLN A 77 0.19 12.01 -33.69
C GLN A 77 -0.06 11.93 -32.17
N SER A 78 -0.66 10.84 -31.68
CA SER A 78 -0.88 10.62 -30.23
C SER A 78 0.45 10.54 -29.47
N LEU A 79 1.48 9.93 -30.06
CA LEU A 79 2.82 9.88 -29.47
C LEU A 79 3.48 11.26 -29.47
N ILE A 80 3.39 12.02 -30.56
CA ILE A 80 3.94 13.39 -30.63
C ILE A 80 3.32 14.27 -29.53
N ASP A 81 2.00 14.21 -29.38
CA ASP A 81 1.29 14.96 -28.35
C ASP A 81 1.68 14.47 -26.93
N ALA A 82 1.91 13.16 -26.76
CA ALA A 82 2.38 12.60 -25.50
C ALA A 82 3.79 13.07 -25.15
N ILE A 83 4.72 13.09 -26.12
CA ILE A 83 6.09 13.59 -25.93
C ILE A 83 6.06 15.06 -25.49
N GLU A 84 5.25 15.91 -26.13
CA GLU A 84 5.18 17.33 -25.75
C GLU A 84 4.55 17.53 -24.36
N ARG A 85 3.51 16.76 -24.03
CA ARG A 85 2.96 16.77 -22.66
C ARG A 85 3.99 16.33 -21.63
N VAL A 86 4.72 15.25 -21.88
CA VAL A 86 5.79 14.79 -21.00
C VAL A 86 6.87 15.85 -20.89
N ARG A 87 7.33 16.43 -21.99
CA ARG A 87 8.30 17.54 -21.98
C ARG A 87 7.89 18.68 -21.08
N SER A 88 6.61 19.07 -21.09
CA SER A 88 6.08 20.12 -20.22
C SER A 88 6.13 19.75 -18.73
N LEU A 89 5.93 18.47 -18.39
CA LEU A 89 6.00 17.97 -17.02
C LEU A 89 7.44 17.90 -16.48
N TYR A 90 8.43 17.72 -17.36
CA TYR A 90 9.86 17.71 -17.03
C TYR A 90 10.53 19.07 -17.30
N GLY A 91 9.79 20.16 -17.10
CA GLY A 91 10.35 21.52 -17.05
C GLY A 91 10.72 22.14 -18.40
N ASN A 92 10.28 21.59 -19.53
CA ASN A 92 10.56 22.10 -20.88
C ASN A 92 12.06 22.24 -21.21
N SER A 93 12.90 21.37 -20.63
CA SER A 93 14.32 21.32 -20.95
C SER A 93 14.55 21.09 -22.45
N SER A 94 15.75 21.44 -22.94
CA SER A 94 16.17 21.17 -24.32
C SER A 94 16.36 19.67 -24.58
N ALA A 95 16.71 18.89 -23.55
CA ALA A 95 16.94 17.46 -23.64
C ALA A 95 16.27 16.70 -22.48
N PRO A 96 15.81 15.45 -22.70
CA PRO A 96 15.18 14.58 -21.70
C PRO A 96 16.20 13.96 -20.73
N ASP A 97 17.12 14.76 -20.17
CA ASP A 97 18.15 14.27 -19.27
C ASP A 97 17.58 13.85 -17.90
N GLU A 98 16.56 14.55 -17.40
CA GLU A 98 15.86 14.23 -16.14
C GLU A 98 14.67 13.27 -16.34
N LEU A 99 14.43 12.81 -17.56
CA LEU A 99 13.30 11.93 -17.86
C LEU A 99 13.48 10.57 -17.18
N ASP A 100 12.46 10.10 -16.46
CA ASP A 100 12.47 8.77 -15.83
C ASP A 100 12.62 7.67 -16.89
N LEU A 101 13.49 6.68 -16.64
CA LEU A 101 13.79 5.58 -17.58
C LEU A 101 12.53 4.89 -18.11
N PHE A 102 11.59 4.55 -17.23
CA PHE A 102 10.36 3.85 -17.62
C PHE A 102 9.58 4.65 -18.65
N VAL A 103 9.43 5.97 -18.43
CA VAL A 103 8.70 6.85 -19.34
C VAL A 103 9.44 6.99 -20.67
N GLY A 104 10.76 7.24 -20.63
CA GLY A 104 11.57 7.36 -21.84
C GLY A 104 11.56 6.10 -22.69
N GLY A 105 11.70 4.92 -22.08
CA GLY A 105 11.64 3.65 -22.81
C GLY A 105 10.27 3.36 -23.41
N MET A 106 9.17 3.72 -22.72
CA MET A 106 7.81 3.62 -23.29
C MET A 106 7.61 4.54 -24.51
N LEU A 107 8.22 5.73 -24.50
CA LEU A 107 8.16 6.67 -25.63
C LEU A 107 9.04 6.25 -26.82
N GLU A 108 10.05 5.41 -26.61
CA GLU A 108 10.85 4.83 -27.71
C GLU A 108 10.18 3.62 -28.37
N THR A 109 9.14 3.03 -27.76
CA THR A 109 8.49 1.81 -28.25
C THR A 109 7.90 2.02 -29.64
N THR A 110 8.07 1.02 -30.49
CA THR A 110 7.52 0.99 -31.85
C THR A 110 6.58 -0.21 -32.01
N PHE A 111 5.84 -0.26 -33.12
CA PHE A 111 4.96 -1.41 -33.40
C PHE A 111 5.70 -2.74 -33.56
N ASP A 112 7.02 -2.70 -33.76
CA ASP A 112 7.88 -3.88 -33.86
C ASP A 112 8.50 -4.25 -32.50
N GLY A 113 7.99 -3.68 -31.40
CA GLY A 113 8.39 -3.97 -30.03
C GLY A 113 9.16 -2.84 -29.35
N PRO A 114 9.91 -3.16 -28.26
CA PRO A 114 10.55 -2.15 -27.42
C PRO A 114 11.50 -1.24 -28.20
N GLY A 115 11.71 -0.02 -27.70
CA GLY A 115 12.72 0.89 -28.26
C GLY A 115 14.16 0.37 -28.10
N PRO A 116 15.14 0.96 -28.82
CA PRO A 116 16.56 0.57 -28.74
C PRO A 116 17.10 0.46 -27.31
N LEU A 117 16.70 1.36 -26.41
CA LEU A 117 17.16 1.33 -25.02
C LEU A 117 16.67 0.08 -24.27
N PHE A 118 15.37 -0.20 -24.30
CA PHE A 118 14.80 -1.38 -23.65
C PHE A 118 15.26 -2.68 -24.32
N ARG A 119 15.44 -2.71 -25.64
CA ARG A 119 16.04 -3.86 -26.33
C ARG A 119 17.44 -4.17 -25.81
N ASN A 120 18.30 -3.16 -25.69
CA ASN A 120 19.67 -3.35 -25.18
C ASN A 120 19.67 -3.80 -23.71
N ILE A 121 18.86 -3.17 -22.86
CA ILE A 121 18.73 -3.56 -21.44
C ILE A 121 18.30 -5.03 -21.31
N LEU A 122 17.25 -5.43 -22.04
CA LEU A 122 16.73 -6.79 -22.00
C LEU A 122 17.76 -7.78 -22.56
N LEU A 123 18.32 -7.52 -23.73
CA LEU A 123 19.29 -8.41 -24.38
C LEU A 123 20.52 -8.64 -23.50
N GLU A 124 21.14 -7.58 -22.99
CA GLU A 124 22.30 -7.69 -22.11
C GLU A 124 21.95 -8.47 -20.83
N GLN A 125 20.78 -8.23 -20.24
CA GLN A 125 20.35 -8.97 -19.05
C GLN A 125 20.13 -10.46 -19.33
N PHE A 126 19.52 -10.82 -20.46
CA PHE A 126 19.33 -12.21 -20.90
C PHE A 126 20.66 -12.90 -21.21
N LEU A 127 21.59 -12.21 -21.87
CA LEU A 127 22.94 -12.72 -22.13
C LEU A 127 23.71 -12.97 -20.84
N ARG A 128 23.63 -12.05 -19.87
CA ARG A 128 24.31 -12.19 -18.57
C ARG A 128 23.76 -13.35 -17.75
N ILE A 129 22.44 -13.55 -17.68
CA ILE A 129 21.90 -14.73 -16.96
C ILE A 129 22.27 -16.02 -17.67
N ARG A 130 22.24 -16.07 -19.01
CA ARG A 130 22.63 -17.25 -19.78
C ARG A 130 24.10 -17.61 -19.57
N HIS A 131 25.00 -16.66 -19.77
CA HIS A 131 26.45 -16.88 -19.68
C HIS A 131 26.94 -17.02 -18.23
N GLY A 132 26.24 -16.41 -17.28
CA GLY A 132 26.60 -16.44 -15.86
C GLY A 132 26.07 -17.66 -15.11
N ASP A 133 25.11 -18.39 -15.68
CA ASP A 133 24.55 -19.58 -15.06
C ASP A 133 25.40 -20.82 -15.34
N ARG A 134 26.08 -21.30 -14.30
CA ARG A 134 26.85 -22.55 -14.35
C ARG A 134 25.98 -23.77 -14.66
N PHE A 135 24.69 -23.72 -14.34
CA PHE A 135 23.71 -24.77 -14.59
C PHE A 135 22.91 -24.55 -15.88
N TRP A 136 23.29 -23.59 -16.72
CA TRP A 136 22.69 -23.42 -18.04
C TRP A 136 22.72 -24.74 -18.81
N TYR A 137 21.59 -25.14 -19.38
CA TYR A 137 21.42 -26.49 -19.93
C TYR A 137 22.35 -26.77 -21.13
N GLU A 138 22.79 -25.73 -21.85
CA GLU A 138 23.75 -25.84 -22.96
C GLU A 138 25.22 -25.74 -22.51
N ASN A 139 25.50 -25.69 -21.20
CA ASN A 139 26.87 -25.62 -20.71
C ASN A 139 27.61 -26.94 -20.98
N THR A 140 28.68 -26.88 -21.78
CA THR A 140 29.50 -28.03 -22.20
C THR A 140 30.82 -28.17 -21.43
N ASP A 141 31.13 -27.33 -20.43
CA ASP A 141 32.30 -27.51 -19.54
C ASP A 141 32.16 -28.85 -18.80
N GLU A 142 33.14 -29.74 -18.95
CA GLU A 142 33.12 -31.11 -18.40
C GLU A 142 32.79 -31.18 -16.90
N ARG A 143 33.15 -30.16 -16.12
CA ARG A 143 32.91 -30.12 -14.66
C ARG A 143 31.47 -29.77 -14.30
N PHE A 144 30.76 -29.10 -15.20
CA PHE A 144 29.45 -28.49 -14.94
C PHE A 144 28.39 -28.90 -15.94
N ARG A 145 28.74 -29.71 -16.94
CA ARG A 145 27.84 -30.24 -17.94
C ARG A 145 26.70 -31.00 -17.29
N GLN A 146 25.47 -30.58 -17.60
CA GLN A 146 24.25 -31.20 -17.07
C GLN A 146 23.72 -32.29 -18.00
N PHE A 147 23.84 -32.08 -19.31
CA PHE A 147 23.23 -32.91 -20.35
C PHE A 147 24.23 -33.26 -21.46
N ASP A 148 24.04 -34.41 -22.11
CA ASP A 148 24.79 -34.77 -23.30
C ASP A 148 24.27 -34.03 -24.55
N ASP A 149 25.01 -34.09 -25.66
CA ASP A 149 24.66 -33.32 -26.87
C ASP A 149 23.33 -33.78 -27.48
N ALA A 150 22.98 -35.06 -27.30
CA ALA A 150 21.70 -35.60 -27.77
C ALA A 150 20.52 -35.01 -26.98
N THR A 151 20.64 -34.93 -25.65
CA THR A 151 19.62 -34.34 -24.78
C THR A 151 19.52 -32.83 -24.99
N ILE A 152 20.63 -32.12 -25.22
CA ILE A 152 20.59 -30.69 -25.57
C ILE A 152 19.86 -30.48 -26.90
N ALA A 153 20.13 -31.31 -27.90
CA ALA A 153 19.42 -31.24 -29.18
C ALA A 153 17.92 -31.54 -29.03
N GLU A 154 17.54 -32.48 -28.14
CA GLU A 154 16.15 -32.73 -27.78
C GLU A 154 15.51 -31.49 -27.13
N ILE A 155 16.14 -30.91 -26.10
CA ILE A 155 15.63 -29.71 -25.42
C ILE A 155 15.46 -28.55 -26.40
N ASN A 156 16.43 -28.32 -27.29
CA ASN A 156 16.37 -27.27 -28.32
C ASN A 156 15.24 -27.48 -29.34
N SER A 157 14.76 -28.71 -29.50
CA SER A 157 13.61 -29.01 -30.35
C SER A 157 12.26 -28.79 -29.67
N VAL A 158 12.22 -28.69 -28.34
CA VAL A 158 11.00 -28.49 -27.57
C VAL A 158 10.50 -27.05 -27.70
N THR A 159 9.27 -26.90 -28.16
CA THR A 159 8.56 -25.62 -28.22
C THR A 159 7.53 -25.50 -27.10
N LEU A 160 7.02 -24.28 -26.85
CA LEU A 160 5.90 -24.10 -25.92
C LEU A 160 4.62 -24.83 -26.39
N LYS A 161 4.44 -25.01 -27.72
CA LYS A 161 3.36 -25.84 -28.27
C LYS A 161 3.44 -27.27 -27.76
N ASP A 162 4.62 -27.88 -27.80
CA ASP A 162 4.82 -29.27 -27.37
C ASP A 162 4.49 -29.44 -25.88
N ILE A 163 4.87 -28.45 -25.06
CA ILE A 163 4.54 -28.42 -23.63
C ILE A 163 3.02 -28.35 -23.44
N ILE A 164 2.31 -27.46 -24.13
CA ILE A 164 0.84 -27.33 -24.04
C ILE A 164 0.16 -28.65 -24.43
N LEU A 165 0.58 -29.28 -25.52
CA LEU A 165 0.03 -30.56 -25.97
C LEU A 165 0.30 -31.70 -24.97
N LYS A 166 1.39 -31.61 -24.20
CA LYS A 166 1.72 -32.63 -23.20
C LYS A 166 0.92 -32.48 -21.90
N VAL A 167 0.59 -31.24 -21.51
CA VAL A 167 -0.08 -30.95 -20.24
C VAL A 167 -1.59 -30.75 -20.37
N THR A 168 -2.11 -30.68 -21.60
CA THR A 168 -3.54 -30.52 -21.89
C THR A 168 -4.05 -31.62 -22.82
N THR A 169 -5.36 -31.70 -23.01
CA THR A 169 -6.01 -32.60 -23.96
C THR A 169 -6.29 -31.96 -25.32
N ILE A 170 -5.73 -30.77 -25.57
CA ILE A 170 -5.95 -30.01 -26.81
C ILE A 170 -5.29 -30.73 -27.98
N PRO A 171 -5.97 -30.92 -29.13
CA PRO A 171 -5.37 -31.55 -30.29
C PRO A 171 -4.37 -30.60 -30.97
N SER A 172 -3.31 -31.16 -31.57
CA SER A 172 -2.25 -30.39 -32.25
C SER A 172 -2.74 -29.52 -33.40
N SER A 173 -3.88 -29.88 -34.01
CA SER A 173 -4.54 -29.13 -35.08
C SER A 173 -5.14 -27.80 -34.63
N GLU A 174 -5.38 -27.63 -33.32
CA GLU A 174 -5.97 -26.42 -32.73
C GLU A 174 -4.92 -25.44 -32.20
N LEU A 175 -3.62 -25.73 -32.39
CA LEU A 175 -2.55 -24.83 -31.99
C LEU A 175 -1.68 -24.41 -33.19
N PRO A 176 -1.29 -23.13 -33.31
CA PRO A 176 -0.32 -22.70 -34.31
C PRO A 176 1.05 -23.35 -34.07
N PRO A 177 1.92 -23.47 -35.08
CA PRO A 177 3.29 -23.99 -34.91
C PRO A 177 4.12 -23.17 -33.91
N ASP A 178 3.97 -21.85 -33.93
CA ASP A 178 4.54 -20.93 -32.96
C ASP A 178 3.39 -20.25 -32.21
N VAL A 179 3.29 -20.52 -30.90
CA VAL A 179 2.20 -20.00 -30.04
C VAL A 179 2.44 -18.57 -29.56
N PHE A 180 3.61 -17.98 -29.86
CA PHE A 180 3.87 -16.56 -29.61
C PHE A 180 3.51 -15.67 -30.79
N SER A 181 3.19 -16.26 -31.95
CA SER A 181 2.81 -15.55 -33.17
C SER A 181 1.39 -15.90 -33.58
N SER A 182 0.64 -14.92 -34.05
CA SER A 182 -0.71 -15.13 -34.59
C SER A 182 -0.72 -15.58 -36.05
N TYR A 183 0.45 -15.72 -36.66
CA TYR A 183 0.56 -16.11 -38.06
C TYR A 183 0.10 -17.57 -38.27
N LYS A 184 -0.94 -17.76 -39.09
CA LYS A 184 -1.58 -19.06 -39.39
C LYS A 184 -2.22 -19.73 -38.16
N ASP A 185 -2.84 -18.94 -37.29
CA ASP A 185 -3.61 -19.46 -36.17
C ASP A 185 -4.86 -20.24 -36.65
N PRO A 186 -5.03 -21.53 -36.25
CA PRO A 186 -6.21 -22.31 -36.56
C PRO A 186 -7.50 -21.79 -35.89
N CYS A 187 -7.39 -21.00 -34.82
CA CYS A 187 -8.53 -20.55 -34.03
C CYS A 187 -8.52 -19.02 -33.88
N PRO A 188 -8.71 -18.25 -34.97
CA PRO A 188 -8.58 -16.79 -34.91
C PRO A 188 -9.54 -16.17 -33.89
N GLN A 189 -9.05 -15.17 -33.15
CA GLN A 189 -9.92 -14.43 -32.24
C GLN A 189 -11.10 -13.77 -32.98
N PRO A 190 -12.31 -13.73 -32.37
CA PRO A 190 -13.48 -13.13 -33.02
C PRO A 190 -13.32 -11.64 -33.33
N SER A 191 -12.70 -10.90 -32.40
CA SER A 191 -12.44 -9.47 -32.50
C SER A 191 -11.32 -9.09 -31.52
N GLN A 192 -10.71 -7.92 -31.72
CA GLN A 192 -9.79 -7.34 -30.74
C GLN A 192 -10.59 -6.85 -29.53
N LEU A 193 -10.19 -7.26 -28.33
CA LEU A 193 -10.77 -6.76 -27.10
C LEU A 193 -10.38 -5.29 -26.91
N MET A 194 -11.34 -4.43 -26.61
CA MET A 194 -11.12 -3.00 -26.39
C MET A 194 -11.70 -2.62 -25.03
N ALA A 195 -10.95 -1.89 -24.21
CA ALA A 195 -11.38 -1.47 -22.87
C ALA A 195 -12.46 -0.38 -22.89
N ASP A 196 -12.60 0.34 -24.01
CA ASP A 196 -13.50 1.48 -24.15
C ASP A 196 -14.62 1.16 -25.15
N SER A 197 -15.63 0.42 -24.69
CA SER A 197 -16.85 0.18 -25.45
C SER A 197 -17.98 1.11 -24.99
N ASP A 198 -17.77 2.42 -25.05
CA ASP A 198 -18.88 3.38 -25.16
C ASP A 198 -19.59 3.28 -26.52
N GLN A 199 -19.01 2.52 -27.47
CA GLN A 199 -19.68 2.13 -28.71
C GLN A 199 -20.25 0.72 -28.59
N MET A 200 -21.56 0.71 -28.40
CA MET A 200 -22.46 -0.44 -28.54
C MET A 200 -22.41 -0.96 -29.99
N GLU A 201 -21.35 -1.65 -30.36
CA GLU A 201 -21.32 -2.49 -31.56
C GLU A 201 -21.66 -3.92 -31.15
N GLN A 202 -22.69 -4.48 -31.81
CA GLN A 202 -23.47 -5.66 -31.42
C GLN A 202 -22.71 -7.01 -31.35
N SER A 203 -21.38 -6.99 -31.38
CA SER A 203 -20.50 -8.16 -31.49
C SER A 203 -19.34 -8.19 -30.50
N ILE A 204 -19.21 -7.19 -29.61
CA ILE A 204 -18.12 -7.16 -28.62
C ILE A 204 -18.55 -7.97 -27.37
N PRO A 205 -17.73 -8.93 -26.88
CA PRO A 205 -18.02 -9.60 -25.61
C PRO A 205 -18.15 -8.56 -24.50
N THR A 206 -19.23 -8.61 -23.73
CA THR A 206 -19.49 -7.66 -22.65
C THR A 206 -18.38 -7.76 -21.60
N ILE A 207 -17.46 -6.81 -21.60
CA ILE A 207 -16.44 -6.68 -20.56
C ILE A 207 -17.14 -6.06 -19.34
N GLU A 208 -17.03 -6.71 -18.18
CA GLU A 208 -17.58 -6.15 -16.95
C GLU A 208 -16.83 -4.88 -16.57
N ASN A 209 -17.57 -3.87 -16.12
CA ASN A 209 -16.95 -2.64 -15.66
C ASN A 209 -16.05 -2.90 -14.45
N CYS A 210 -14.85 -2.32 -14.47
CA CYS A 210 -13.96 -2.36 -13.34
C CYS A 210 -14.63 -1.81 -12.08
N THR A 211 -14.43 -2.48 -10.95
CA THR A 211 -14.90 -1.98 -9.66
C THR A 211 -14.18 -0.68 -9.30
N ARG A 212 -14.91 0.25 -8.70
CA ARG A 212 -14.37 1.56 -8.31
C ARG A 212 -13.30 1.45 -7.22
N LEU A 213 -12.45 2.48 -7.15
CA LEU A 213 -11.50 2.70 -6.06
C LEU A 213 -12.23 2.69 -4.71
N GLN A 214 -11.75 1.86 -3.79
CA GLN A 214 -12.21 1.80 -2.40
C GLN A 214 -11.02 2.06 -1.47
N HIS A 215 -11.31 2.62 -0.30
CA HIS A 215 -10.33 2.86 0.75
C HIS A 215 -10.58 1.90 1.92
N TYR A 216 -9.51 1.33 2.48
CA TYR A 216 -9.60 0.45 3.64
C TYR A 216 -9.48 1.26 4.92
N ASP A 217 -10.59 1.39 5.67
CA ASP A 217 -10.58 1.98 6.99
C ASP A 217 -10.38 0.90 8.07
N TYR A 218 -9.12 0.77 8.52
CA TYR A 218 -8.74 -0.19 9.56
C TYR A 218 -9.33 0.09 10.93
N PHE A 219 -9.82 1.31 11.16
CA PHE A 219 -10.40 1.72 12.44
C PHE A 219 -11.93 1.68 12.45
N SER A 220 -12.53 1.27 11.33
CA SER A 220 -13.98 1.16 11.20
C SER A 220 -14.56 0.21 12.26
N GLY A 221 -15.57 0.67 12.98
CA GLY A 221 -16.20 -0.05 14.09
C GLY A 221 -15.48 0.07 15.45
N SER A 222 -14.30 0.72 15.50
CA SER A 222 -13.55 0.97 16.74
C SER A 222 -13.64 2.41 17.24
N GLU A 223 -14.38 3.28 16.55
CA GLU A 223 -14.41 4.73 16.77
C GLU A 223 -14.95 5.10 18.15
N ILE A 224 -15.88 4.29 18.66
CA ILE A 224 -16.51 4.49 19.97
C ILE A 224 -15.80 3.70 21.07
N SER A 225 -15.47 2.43 20.81
CA SER A 225 -14.87 1.54 21.82
C SER A 225 -13.48 2.01 22.23
N PHE A 226 -12.70 2.56 21.30
CA PHE A 226 -11.35 3.04 21.56
C PHE A 226 -11.32 4.21 22.58
N PRO A 227 -11.99 5.37 22.36
CA PRO A 227 -11.98 6.44 23.35
C PRO A 227 -12.63 6.02 24.68
N LEU A 228 -13.68 5.20 24.66
CA LEU A 228 -14.29 4.68 25.89
C LEU A 228 -13.31 3.86 26.73
N THR A 229 -12.44 3.07 26.08
CA THR A 229 -11.40 2.30 26.77
C THR A 229 -10.42 3.23 27.49
N PHE A 230 -9.99 4.33 26.85
CA PHE A 230 -9.11 5.32 27.49
C PHE A 230 -9.81 6.11 28.60
N ILE A 231 -11.10 6.46 28.43
CA ILE A 231 -11.90 7.10 29.49
C ILE A 231 -11.99 6.16 30.70
N PHE A 232 -12.30 4.88 30.48
CA PHE A 232 -12.38 3.88 31.54
C PHE A 232 -11.05 3.73 32.28
N LEU A 233 -9.93 3.56 31.56
CA LEU A 233 -8.59 3.50 32.14
C LEU A 233 -8.24 4.77 32.92
N GLY A 234 -8.59 5.95 32.39
CA GLY A 234 -8.39 7.24 33.04
C GLY A 234 -9.20 7.39 34.34
N LEU A 235 -10.39 6.77 34.42
CA LEU A 235 -11.24 6.80 35.61
C LEU A 235 -10.82 5.79 36.70
N CYS A 236 -9.99 4.79 36.39
CA CYS A 236 -9.51 3.81 37.37
C CYS A 236 -8.73 4.47 38.53
N VAL A 237 -7.85 5.43 38.24
CA VAL A 237 -7.06 6.13 39.26
C VAL A 237 -7.92 6.97 40.22
N PRO A 238 -8.79 7.89 39.75
CA PRO A 238 -9.66 8.63 40.66
C PRO A 238 -10.67 7.73 41.37
N ALA A 239 -11.17 6.66 40.73
CA ALA A 239 -12.06 5.70 41.38
C ALA A 239 -11.37 4.96 42.54
N THR A 240 -10.13 4.49 42.35
CA THR A 240 -9.36 3.84 43.42
C THR A 240 -9.04 4.79 44.57
N ILE A 241 -8.63 6.02 44.29
CA ILE A 241 -8.44 7.07 45.31
C ILE A 241 -9.75 7.33 46.05
N GLY A 242 -10.87 7.46 45.32
CA GLY A 242 -12.20 7.65 45.89
C GLY A 242 -12.61 6.52 46.84
N ILE A 243 -12.38 5.26 46.45
CA ILE A 243 -12.62 4.08 47.29
C ILE A 243 -11.72 4.11 48.53
N MET A 244 -10.43 4.40 48.41
CA MET A 244 -9.52 4.50 49.56
C MET A 244 -9.97 5.57 50.55
N LEU A 245 -10.36 6.76 50.06
CA LEU A 245 -10.88 7.85 50.89
C LEU A 245 -12.20 7.47 51.57
N PHE A 246 -13.10 6.79 50.87
CA PHE A 246 -14.37 6.30 51.41
C PHE A 246 -14.15 5.27 52.54
N LEU A 247 -13.29 4.27 52.30
CA LEU A 247 -12.93 3.26 53.29
C LEU A 247 -12.26 3.89 54.52
N ASN A 248 -11.36 4.86 54.32
CA ASN A 248 -10.74 5.61 55.42
C ASN A 248 -11.79 6.37 56.24
N LYS A 249 -12.71 7.11 55.60
CA LYS A 249 -13.82 7.80 56.29
C LYS A 249 -14.71 6.84 57.07
N ARG A 250 -15.01 5.66 56.52
CA ARG A 250 -15.84 4.64 57.20
C ARG A 250 -15.12 4.07 58.42
N LYS A 251 -13.85 3.72 58.30
CA LYS A 251 -13.01 3.26 59.41
C LYS A 251 -12.89 4.30 60.53
N GLN A 252 -12.73 5.58 60.19
CA GLN A 252 -12.72 6.67 61.17
C GLN A 252 -14.05 6.79 61.94
N LYS A 253 -15.19 6.63 61.26
CA LYS A 253 -16.51 6.59 61.91
C LYS A 253 -16.65 5.39 62.86
N GLU A 254 -16.27 4.19 62.42
CA GLU A 254 -16.30 2.98 63.26
C GLU A 254 -15.42 3.14 64.51
N ILE A 255 -14.20 3.68 64.35
CA ILE A 255 -13.30 3.98 65.48
C ILE A 255 -13.92 5.02 66.43
N ALA A 256 -14.55 6.08 65.89
CA ALA A 256 -15.20 7.11 66.70
C ALA A 256 -16.40 6.57 67.49
N GLU A 257 -17.20 5.69 66.88
CA GLU A 257 -18.31 5.01 67.55
C GLU A 257 -17.83 4.03 68.63
N ALA A 258 -16.78 3.25 68.35
CA ALA A 258 -16.14 2.38 69.34
C ALA A 258 -15.58 3.18 70.52
N ARG A 259 -14.94 4.33 70.26
CA ARG A 259 -14.48 5.27 71.31
C ARG A 259 -15.63 5.81 72.16
N LYS A 260 -16.78 6.13 71.55
CA LYS A 260 -17.98 6.56 72.28
C LYS A 260 -18.54 5.44 73.17
N ARG A 261 -18.50 4.18 72.73
CA ARG A 261 -18.92 3.01 73.53
C ARG A 261 -17.98 2.74 74.71
N LEU A 262 -16.69 3.04 74.56
CA LEU A 262 -15.66 2.87 75.59
C LEU A 262 -15.51 4.08 76.54
N ALA A 263 -16.25 5.18 76.32
CA ALA A 263 -16.16 6.36 77.15
C ALA A 263 -16.81 6.12 78.54
N PRO A 264 -16.09 6.31 79.66
CA PRO A 264 -16.63 6.05 80.98
C PRO A 264 -17.77 7.03 81.31
N ARG A 265 -18.88 6.50 81.83
CA ARG A 265 -20.04 7.27 82.30
C ARG A 265 -19.61 8.11 83.51
N ARG A 266 -19.36 9.41 83.31
CA ARG A 266 -19.13 10.37 84.42
C ARG A 266 -20.33 10.32 85.39
N GLN A 267 -20.15 9.72 86.56
CA GLN A 267 -21.04 9.95 87.70
C GLN A 267 -20.81 11.38 88.21
N LYS A 268 -21.87 12.18 88.29
CA LYS A 268 -21.84 13.50 88.95
C LYS A 268 -21.96 13.29 90.46
N THR A 269 -20.91 13.60 91.22
CA THR A 269 -21.01 13.85 92.66
C THR A 269 -21.35 15.32 92.89
N ALA A 270 -22.32 15.60 93.76
CA ALA A 270 -22.74 16.94 94.15
C ALA A 270 -21.73 17.60 95.11
N ASP A 271 -21.60 18.92 94.99
CA ASP A 271 -20.66 19.79 95.73
C ASP A 271 -21.26 20.20 97.09
N PRO A 272 -20.61 19.97 98.25
CA PRO A 272 -21.25 20.02 99.57
C PRO A 272 -21.42 21.41 100.22
N ASN A 273 -21.04 22.53 99.59
CA ASN A 273 -20.92 23.81 100.30
C ASN A 273 -21.74 24.96 99.70
N THR A 274 -23.06 24.97 99.90
CA THR A 274 -23.88 26.19 99.71
C THR A 274 -24.96 26.31 100.78
N PHE A 275 -24.82 27.30 101.66
CA PHE A 275 -25.85 27.75 102.63
C PHE A 275 -25.91 29.29 102.62
N THR A 276 -27.08 29.87 102.39
CA THR A 276 -27.35 31.31 102.53
C THR A 276 -28.61 31.54 103.36
N GLY A 277 -28.44 32.00 104.60
CA GLY A 277 -29.50 32.44 105.50
C GLY A 277 -29.21 33.85 106.03
N LYS A 278 -30.19 34.76 105.94
CA LYS A 278 -30.12 36.16 106.44
C LYS A 278 -30.53 36.22 107.92
N ILE A 279 -29.70 36.85 108.76
CA ILE A 279 -29.94 37.11 110.19
C ILE A 279 -30.67 38.45 110.37
N ILE A 280 -31.69 38.48 111.25
CA ILE A 280 -32.49 39.65 111.65
C ILE A 280 -31.92 40.23 112.96
N VAL A 281 -31.76 41.55 113.06
CA VAL A 281 -31.39 42.26 114.30
C VAL A 281 -32.53 43.22 114.71
N LYS A 282 -33.04 43.09 115.94
CA LYS A 282 -34.01 43.99 116.58
C LYS A 282 -33.28 44.94 117.54
N PHE A 283 -33.57 46.24 117.47
CA PHE A 283 -33.15 47.24 118.46
C PHE A 283 -34.26 47.49 119.49
N ASN A 284 -33.88 47.69 120.75
CA ASN A 284 -34.78 47.91 121.88
C ASN A 284 -34.31 49.18 122.62
N TYR A 285 -35.12 50.24 122.66
CA TYR A 285 -34.85 51.47 123.40
C TYR A 285 -35.73 51.52 124.66
N LYS A 286 -35.10 51.72 125.82
CA LYS A 286 -35.73 52.18 127.06
C LYS A 286 -35.08 53.51 127.46
N ARG A 287 -35.88 54.56 127.68
CA ARG A 287 -35.46 55.70 128.53
C ARG A 287 -36.66 56.31 129.25
N PHE A 288 -36.35 56.78 130.46
CA PHE A 288 -37.17 57.14 131.61
C PHE A 288 -38.03 58.40 131.46
N THR A 289 -39.11 58.42 132.24
CA THR A 289 -39.91 59.57 132.69
C THR A 289 -39.21 60.36 133.80
N LEU A 290 -39.41 61.68 133.77
CA LEU A 290 -39.75 62.53 134.92
C LEU A 290 -40.98 63.35 134.50
#